data_AF-A0A3C1ZIB4-F1
#
_entry.id   AF-A0A3C1ZIB4-F1
#
_cell.length_a   1.000
_cell.length_b   1.000
_cell.length_c   1.000
_cell.angle_alpha   90.00
_cell.angle_beta   90.00
_cell.angle_gamma   90.00
#
_symmetry.space_group_name_H-M   'P 1'
#
loop_
_entity.id
_entity.type
_entity.pdbx_description
1 polymer ?
#
loop_
_entity_poly.entity_id
_entity_poly.type
_entity_poly.pdbx_seq_one_letter_code
_entity_poly.pdbx_strand_id
1 'polypeptide(L)' 'LFSPWAGQAGYSYVYKGAGERLDGFLLGPGFADGKGLEYDSFCIGNDPTLLSSSGSPLAWTGASGYSDHLPVACRLVFAD' A
#
# COMPACT_ATOMS: atom_id res chain seq x y z
N LEU A 1 17.28 4.54 -1.68
CA LEU A 1 16.22 3.54 -1.41
C LEU A 1 15.16 3.68 -2.49
N PHE A 2 14.66 2.57 -3.04
CA PHE A 2 13.57 2.54 -4.01
C PHE A 2 12.22 2.51 -3.27
N SER A 3 11.24 3.27 -3.73
CA SER A 3 9.86 3.17 -3.24
C SER A 3 8.97 2.63 -4.35
N PRO A 4 8.23 1.53 -4.12
CA PRO A 4 7.27 1.00 -5.09
C PRO A 4 6.20 2.00 -5.55
N TRP A 5 5.91 3.04 -4.76
CA TRP A 5 5.01 4.12 -5.14
C TRP A 5 5.40 4.85 -6.43
N ALA A 6 6.68 4.82 -6.81
CA ALA A 6 7.15 5.44 -8.05
C ALA A 6 6.51 4.83 -9.31
N GLY A 7 6.14 3.53 -9.25
CA GLY A 7 5.50 2.81 -10.36
C GLY A 7 4.01 2.54 -10.16
N GLN A 8 3.42 2.99 -9.05
CA GLN A 8 2.08 2.60 -8.63
C GLN A 8 1.10 3.79 -8.62
N ALA A 9 -0.13 3.54 -9.06
CA ALA A 9 -1.25 4.47 -8.95
C ALA A 9 -2.07 4.24 -7.66
N GLY A 10 -2.97 5.18 -7.34
CA GLY A 10 -3.82 5.10 -6.14
C GLY A 10 -3.29 5.86 -4.93
N TYR A 11 -3.84 5.53 -3.77
CA TYR A 11 -3.61 6.19 -2.48
C TYR A 11 -3.75 5.13 -1.36
N SER A 12 -3.14 5.38 -0.19
CA SER A 12 -3.40 4.59 1.02
C SER A 12 -4.21 5.38 2.05
N TYR A 13 -4.29 6.70 1.91
CA TYR A 13 -4.96 7.59 2.85
C TYR A 13 -5.72 8.68 2.08
N VAL A 14 -6.78 9.24 2.66
CA VAL A 14 -7.49 10.39 2.07
C VAL A 14 -7.46 11.56 3.05
N TYR A 15 -6.78 12.64 2.67
CA TYR A 15 -6.71 13.88 3.43
C TYR A 15 -7.42 15.01 2.71
N LYS A 16 -8.41 15.64 3.35
CA LYS A 16 -9.17 16.76 2.77
C LYS A 16 -9.68 16.51 1.34
N GLY A 17 -10.07 15.26 1.06
CA GLY A 17 -10.56 14.82 -0.25
C GLY A 17 -9.48 14.50 -1.29
N ALA A 18 -8.19 14.64 -0.95
CA ALA A 18 -7.08 14.23 -1.79
C ALA A 18 -6.54 12.87 -1.35
N GLY A 19 -6.23 12.00 -2.31
CA GLY A 19 -5.56 10.73 -2.06
C GLY A 19 -4.07 10.93 -1.80
N GLU A 20 -3.58 10.39 -0.69
CA GLU A 20 -2.22 10.51 -0.20
C GLU A 20 -1.52 9.13 -0.14
N ARG A 21 -0.18 9.13 -0.19
CA ARG A 21 0.67 7.92 -0.24
C ARG A 21 1.65 7.87 0.93
N LEU A 22 1.11 8.00 2.15
CA LEU A 22 1.91 8.11 3.37
C LEU A 22 2.47 6.77 3.82
N ASP A 23 1.78 5.67 3.52
CA ASP A 23 2.17 4.32 3.90
C ASP A 23 2.92 3.65 2.76
N GLY A 24 4.08 3.05 3.02
CA GLY A 24 4.82 2.35 1.98
C GLY A 24 6.10 1.71 2.48
N PHE A 25 6.85 1.16 1.53
CA PHE A 25 8.12 0.49 1.78
C PHE A 25 9.25 1.25 1.09
N LEU A 26 10.42 1.22 1.72
CA LEU A 26 11.67 1.69 1.15
C LEU A 26 12.62 0.50 1.01
N LEU A 27 12.89 0.11 -0.22
CA LEU A 27 13.67 -1.07 -0.55
C LEU A 27 15.11 -0.68 -0.86
N GLY A 28 16.05 -1.42 -0.28
CA GLY A 28 17.47 -1.35 -0.62
C GLY A 28 17.77 -2.03 -1.95
N PRO A 29 18.98 -1.81 -2.52
CA PRO A 29 19.37 -2.45 -3.77
C PRO A 29 19.46 -3.98 -3.70
N GLY A 30 19.59 -4.56 -2.50
CA GLY A 30 19.63 -6.02 -2.31
C GLY A 30 18.29 -6.74 -2.49
N PHE A 31 17.22 -6.02 -2.85
CA PHE A 31 15.95 -6.63 -3.31
C PHE A 31 15.83 -6.62 -4.84
N ALA A 32 16.93 -6.38 -5.53
CA ALA A 32 17.02 -6.28 -6.98
C ALA A 32 18.40 -6.75 -7.49
N ASP A 33 19.09 -7.63 -6.76
CA ASP A 33 20.48 -8.05 -7.04
C ASP A 33 20.61 -9.51 -7.52
N GLY A 34 19.48 -10.22 -7.63
CA GLY A 34 19.40 -11.61 -8.04
C GLY A 34 19.80 -12.60 -6.94
N LYS A 35 19.76 -12.22 -5.66
CA LYS A 35 20.19 -13.08 -4.54
C LYS A 35 19.22 -13.03 -3.38
N GLY A 36 18.77 -14.20 -2.92
CA GLY A 36 17.92 -14.27 -1.73
C GLY A 36 16.52 -13.74 -2.04
N LEU A 37 16.10 -12.65 -1.41
CA LEU A 37 14.76 -12.08 -1.60
C LEU A 37 14.76 -10.95 -2.62
N GLU A 38 13.88 -11.04 -3.60
CA GLU A 38 13.70 -10.08 -4.67
C GLU A 38 12.33 -9.40 -4.57
N TYR A 39 12.28 -8.12 -4.96
CA TYR A 39 11.02 -7.40 -5.10
C TYR A 39 10.21 -7.94 -6.29
N ASP A 40 8.98 -8.37 -6.03
CA ASP A 40 8.05 -8.84 -7.06
C ASP A 40 6.98 -7.79 -7.36
N SER A 41 6.21 -7.37 -6.35
CA SER A 41 5.07 -6.48 -6.56
C SER A 41 4.68 -5.69 -5.32
N PHE A 42 3.91 -4.63 -5.55
CA PHE A 42 3.34 -3.79 -4.51
C PHE A 42 1.86 -3.56 -4.82
N CYS A 43 1.00 -3.65 -3.81
CA CYS A 43 -0.43 -3.40 -3.98
C CYS A 43 -1.02 -2.61 -2.82
N ILE A 44 -2.13 -1.94 -3.12
CA ILE A 44 -2.99 -1.27 -2.16
C ILE A 44 -4.22 -2.16 -1.97
N GLY A 45 -4.61 -2.38 -0.71
CA GLY A 45 -5.86 -3.05 -0.38
C GLY A 45 -7.05 -2.28 -0.94
N ASN A 46 -7.83 -2.93 -1.78
CA ASN A 46 -8.96 -2.34 -2.49
C ASN A 46 -10.26 -3.14 -2.28
N ASP A 47 -10.32 -3.95 -1.21
CA ASP A 47 -11.53 -4.68 -0.88
C ASP A 47 -12.68 -3.68 -0.66
N PRO A 48 -13.83 -3.83 -1.36
CA PRO A 48 -14.95 -2.92 -1.24
C PRO A 48 -15.47 -2.74 0.19
N THR A 49 -15.24 -3.72 1.08
CA THR A 49 -15.63 -3.62 2.50
C THR A 49 -14.79 -2.60 3.27
N LEU A 50 -13.62 -2.21 2.78
CA LEU A 50 -12.76 -1.20 3.41
C LEU A 50 -13.09 0.23 2.97
N LEU A 51 -13.99 0.39 1.99
CA LEU A 51 -14.23 1.66 1.31
C LEU A 51 -15.68 2.12 1.47
N SER A 52 -15.85 3.42 1.60
CA SER A 52 -17.16 4.07 1.47
C SER A 52 -17.63 4.05 0.02
N SER A 53 -18.89 4.43 -0.20
CA SER A 53 -19.44 4.63 -1.55
C SER A 53 -18.74 5.73 -2.35
N SER A 54 -18.07 6.68 -1.68
CA SER A 54 -17.23 7.70 -2.32
C SER A 54 -15.81 7.21 -2.62
N GLY A 55 -15.49 5.96 -2.30
CA GLY A 55 -14.16 5.39 -2.43
C GLY A 55 -13.17 6.03 -1.46
N SER A 56 -13.57 6.31 -0.22
CA SER A 56 -12.67 6.71 0.86
C SER A 56 -12.55 5.59 1.88
N PRO A 57 -11.42 5.43 2.59
CA PRO A 57 -11.29 4.41 3.62
C PRO A 57 -12.37 4.58 4.70
N LEU A 58 -12.98 3.47 5.12
CA LEU A 58 -13.93 3.45 6.23
C LEU A 58 -13.16 3.57 7.55
N ALA A 59 -12.91 4.82 7.97
CA ALA A 59 -12.24 5.14 9.21
C ALA A 59 -12.92 4.52 10.43
N TRP A 60 -12.12 4.02 11.38
CA TRP A 60 -12.62 3.48 12.64
C TRP A 60 -13.22 4.60 13.51
N THR A 61 -14.46 4.41 13.95
CA THR A 61 -15.20 5.39 14.76
C THR A 61 -15.28 5.03 16.25
N GLY A 62 -14.68 3.90 16.66
CA GLY A 62 -14.91 3.30 17.99
C GLY A 62 -16.04 2.26 18.02
N ALA A 63 -16.84 2.18 16.96
CA ALA A 63 -17.93 1.21 16.84
C ALA A 63 -18.01 0.54 15.46
N SER A 64 -17.59 1.23 14.40
CA SER A 64 -17.66 0.77 13.01
C SER A 64 -16.46 1.24 12.20
N GLY A 65 -16.28 0.65 11.02
CA GLY A 65 -15.12 0.92 10.16
C GLY A 65 -13.94 0.02 10.50
N TYR A 66 -12.78 0.35 9.93
CA TYR A 66 -11.57 -0.48 10.04
C TYR A 66 -10.35 0.39 10.34
N SER A 67 -10.07 1.35 9.47
CA SER A 67 -8.89 2.20 9.50
C SER A 67 -9.10 3.36 8.52
N ASP A 68 -8.58 4.55 8.84
CA ASP A 68 -8.50 5.67 7.90
C ASP A 68 -7.39 5.49 6.86
N HIS A 69 -6.55 4.47 7.03
CA HIS A 69 -5.54 4.01 6.07
C HIS A 69 -5.93 2.65 5.46
N LEU A 70 -5.77 2.52 4.14
CA LEU A 70 -5.80 1.25 3.43
C LEU A 70 -4.50 0.47 3.69
N PRO A 71 -4.57 -0.86 3.85
CA PRO A 71 -3.36 -1.66 3.94
C PRO A 71 -2.59 -1.58 2.62
N VAL A 72 -1.27 -1.57 2.71
CA VAL A 72 -0.38 -1.71 1.56
C VAL A 72 0.48 -2.95 1.75
N ALA A 73 0.73 -3.69 0.68
CA ALA A 73 1.51 -4.91 0.73
C ALA A 73 2.65 -4.89 -0.29
N CYS A 74 3.79 -5.44 0.12
CA CYS A 74 4.95 -5.68 -0.72
C CYS A 74 5.17 -7.19 -0.79
N ARG A 75 5.15 -7.74 -2.00
CA ARG A 75 5.45 -9.14 -2.25
C ARG A 75 6.92 -9.29 -2.59
N LEU A 76 7.56 -10.22 -1.89
CA LEU A 76 8.93 -10.64 -2.13
C LEU A 76 8.93 -12.10 -2.59
N VAL A 77 9.86 -12.47 -3.45
CA VAL A 77 10.06 -13.85 -3.93
C VAL A 77 11.51 -14.26 -3.74
N PHE A 78 11.78 -15.56 -3.63
CA PHE A 78 13.16 -16.02 -3.65
C PHE A 78 13.70 -15.98 -5.08
N ALA A 79 14.94 -15.52 -5.25
CA ALA A 79 15.68 -15.69 -6.49
C ALA A 79 15.91 -17.19 -6.75
N ASP A 80 15.73 -17.60 -8.01
CA ASP A 80 15.97 -18.97 -8.47
C ASP A 80 17.46 -19.37 -8.40
#